data_AF-A0A348V854-F1
#
_entry.id   AF-A0A348V854-F1
#
_cell.length_a   1.000
_cell.length_b   1.000
_cell.length_c   1.000
_cell.angle_alpha   90.00
_cell.angle_beta   90.00
_cell.angle_gamma   90.00
#
_symmetry.space_group_name_H-M   'P 1'
#
loop_
_entity.id
_entity.type
_entity.pdbx_description
1 polymer ?
#
loop_
_entity_poly.entity_id
_entity_poly.type
_entity_poly.pdbx_seq_one_letter_code
_entity_poly.pdbx_strand_id
1 'polypeptide(L)'
;CGMYRFTFPENEKSRIQIDLARRVGGTSTLQQVKVVDEQTISGWMKCTPEGGGWGNGDGKADYTLFFYAQFDRPLRDYGIWRATIPDDQTRKLEDVTSPGYQQIIAQAGIKKGVTEEQGKHLGFFADFPTKEGDRVSMKVGISFVDQEGARRNLEQEIPGWDFDRIRKDAYQKWNDALAKIKVKGGSDEQKIIFYSALYHTMIDPRTYEDVDNRYIGGDKEIHASGDFTKRTVFSGWDVFRSQFPLQTLINPTVVNDMLQSLITLSEESGKGYFERWELMNAYSACMIGNPAISVLADAYAKGISDYDIHKAYEIALRTSEQSGNEKLGFAVRSDAIDSGSAGYAVGNFSISNTLELSYTEWCMSRLAGMLDHKEDQEKYLTLSGSYKNVFDPQVGWFRARNEDGTWAEWPEKGRLEDSYGTVESNPYQQGWFVPHDVEGMIDLMGGIEKVLPDLISFFESVPEDMMWNDYYNHANEPVHFVPYLFNRLGVPWLTQKWTREICRRAYRNRVDGLVGNEDVGQMSAWFVLSAVGLHQACPGDLRYEITSPVFEETEIQLDGKYATGERFRIKAIKYSEKNIYIQRASLNGVPLERCWLHYDEIISGGELRLEMGPEPNTGWGV
;
A
#
# COMPACT_ATOMS: atom_id res chain seq x y z
N CYS A 1 0.93 2.61 21.35
CA CYS A 1 0.12 2.11 22.51
C CYS A 1 -1.34 2.55 22.39
N GLY A 2 -2.24 1.98 23.21
CA GLY A 2 -3.68 2.31 23.18
C GLY A 2 -4.32 2.37 24.57
N MET A 3 -5.42 3.11 24.69
CA MET A 3 -6.23 3.21 25.91
C MET A 3 -7.71 2.97 25.62
N TYR A 4 -8.36 2.22 26.51
CA TYR A 4 -9.75 1.86 26.48
C TYR A 4 -10.47 2.44 27.70
N ARG A 5 -11.74 2.83 27.51
CA ARG A 5 -12.64 3.31 28.57
C ARG A 5 -13.99 2.62 28.43
N PHE A 6 -14.25 1.66 29.29
CA PHE A 6 -15.49 0.88 29.33
C PHE A 6 -16.46 1.54 30.30
N THR A 7 -17.70 1.78 29.87
CA THR A 7 -18.78 2.26 30.75
C THR A 7 -19.73 1.09 31.00
N PHE A 8 -19.94 0.74 32.25
CA PHE A 8 -20.69 -0.45 32.64
C PHE A 8 -22.02 -0.09 33.32
N PRO A 9 -23.04 -0.97 33.22
CA PRO A 9 -24.20 -0.90 34.08
C PRO A 9 -23.87 -1.36 35.50
N GLU A 10 -24.85 -1.29 36.40
CA GLU A 10 -24.72 -1.93 37.72
C GLU A 10 -24.60 -3.46 37.58
N ASN A 11 -23.47 -4.02 38.03
CA ASN A 11 -23.22 -5.46 38.02
C ASN A 11 -22.06 -5.81 38.97
N GLU A 12 -22.18 -6.92 39.69
CA GLU A 12 -21.08 -7.46 40.52
C GLU A 12 -19.91 -8.02 39.71
N LYS A 13 -20.11 -8.28 38.41
CA LYS A 13 -19.15 -8.95 37.50
C LYS A 13 -19.08 -8.27 36.13
N SER A 14 -18.95 -6.95 36.10
CA SER A 14 -18.64 -6.26 34.85
C SER A 14 -17.26 -6.66 34.36
N ARG A 15 -17.20 -7.34 33.22
CA ARG A 15 -16.02 -8.07 32.76
C ARG A 15 -15.26 -7.33 31.66
N ILE A 16 -13.94 -7.30 31.77
CA ILE A 16 -13.05 -7.07 30.64
C ILE A 16 -12.38 -8.41 30.30
N GLN A 17 -12.40 -8.79 29.02
CA GLN A 17 -11.80 -10.02 28.51
C GLN A 17 -10.79 -9.73 27.42
N ILE A 18 -9.65 -10.42 27.44
CA ILE A 18 -8.60 -10.39 26.43
C ILE A 18 -8.50 -11.80 25.84
N ASP A 19 -8.65 -11.89 24.53
CA ASP A 19 -8.62 -13.13 23.77
C ASP A 19 -7.31 -13.23 22.98
N LEU A 20 -6.35 -14.02 23.48
CA LEU A 20 -5.10 -14.28 22.78
C LEU A 20 -5.25 -15.41 21.73
N ALA A 21 -6.35 -16.16 21.78
CA ALA A 21 -6.67 -17.23 20.85
C ALA A 21 -7.22 -16.72 19.50
N ARG A 22 -7.63 -15.45 19.47
CA ARG A 22 -8.14 -14.76 18.29
C ARG A 22 -6.99 -14.15 17.47
N ARG A 23 -6.80 -14.69 16.27
CA ARG A 23 -5.90 -14.18 15.24
C ARG A 23 -6.59 -14.35 13.88
N VAL A 24 -6.48 -13.35 13.00
CA VAL A 24 -6.97 -13.44 11.62
C VAL A 24 -5.87 -14.06 10.76
N GLY A 25 -6.22 -14.99 9.88
CA GLY A 25 -5.30 -15.70 8.98
C GLY A 25 -4.52 -16.86 9.61
N GLY A 26 -4.78 -17.18 10.89
CA GLY A 26 -4.15 -18.29 11.58
C GLY A 26 -4.45 -18.34 13.07
N THR A 27 -3.66 -19.09 13.81
CA THR A 27 -3.61 -19.18 15.27
C THR A 27 -2.17 -18.93 15.74
N SER A 28 -1.98 -18.38 16.93
CA SER A 28 -0.65 -18.38 17.55
C SER A 28 -0.34 -19.79 18.09
N THR A 29 0.88 -20.27 17.89
CA THR A 29 1.27 -21.63 18.30
C THR A 29 1.47 -21.77 19.81
N LEU A 30 1.70 -20.66 20.50
CA LEU A 30 1.87 -20.61 21.94
C LEU A 30 1.58 -19.20 22.45
N GLN A 31 0.97 -19.09 23.63
CA GLN A 31 0.74 -17.82 24.31
C GLN A 31 1.14 -17.93 25.78
N GLN A 32 1.37 -16.77 26.39
CA GLN A 32 1.51 -16.62 27.83
C GLN A 32 0.69 -15.43 28.32
N VAL A 33 0.09 -15.57 29.50
CA VAL A 33 -0.44 -14.46 30.29
C VAL A 33 0.13 -14.55 31.70
N LYS A 34 0.52 -13.40 32.25
CA LYS A 34 1.03 -13.24 33.60
C LYS A 34 0.39 -12.03 34.27
N VAL A 35 -0.02 -12.18 35.51
CA VAL A 35 -0.36 -11.08 36.42
C VAL A 35 0.93 -10.58 37.06
N VAL A 36 1.27 -9.33 36.78
CA VAL A 36 2.53 -8.70 37.21
C VAL A 36 2.37 -8.11 38.61
N ASP A 37 1.26 -7.44 38.85
CA ASP A 37 0.91 -6.81 40.12
C ASP A 37 -0.62 -6.66 40.25
N GLU A 38 -1.08 -5.90 41.24
CA GLU A 38 -2.51 -5.70 41.52
C GLU A 38 -3.29 -5.03 40.40
N GLN A 39 -2.65 -4.38 39.42
CA GLN A 39 -3.31 -3.63 38.36
C GLN A 39 -2.79 -3.98 36.97
N THR A 40 -1.87 -4.93 36.86
CA THR A 40 -1.10 -5.13 35.65
C THR A 40 -1.01 -6.59 35.25
N ILE A 41 -1.17 -6.82 33.94
CA ILE A 41 -0.84 -8.08 33.30
C ILE A 41 0.17 -7.85 32.17
N SER A 42 0.93 -8.89 31.85
CA SER A 42 1.78 -8.94 30.66
C SER A 42 1.67 -10.30 30.02
N GLY A 43 2.14 -10.41 28.78
CA GLY A 43 2.12 -11.70 28.09
C GLY A 43 2.64 -11.58 26.68
N TRP A 44 2.44 -12.63 25.92
CA TRP A 44 2.81 -12.68 24.51
C TRP A 44 2.03 -13.75 23.75
N MET A 45 2.03 -13.61 22.43
CA MET A 45 1.55 -14.62 21.49
C MET A 45 2.61 -14.86 20.41
N LYS A 46 3.03 -16.13 20.27
CA LYS A 46 4.00 -16.57 19.27
C LYS A 46 3.26 -16.98 18.00
N CYS A 47 3.48 -16.25 16.92
CA CYS A 47 2.81 -16.43 15.63
C CYS A 47 3.84 -16.96 14.64
N THR A 48 4.00 -18.28 14.59
CA THR A 48 4.88 -18.94 13.62
C THR A 48 4.09 -19.31 12.35
N PRO A 49 4.78 -19.58 11.21
CA PRO A 49 4.13 -20.03 9.98
C PRO A 49 3.32 -21.32 10.13
N GLU A 50 3.69 -22.19 11.07
CA GLU A 50 2.95 -23.43 11.39
C GLU A 50 1.52 -23.15 11.86
N GLY A 51 1.31 -22.02 12.55
CA GLY A 51 -0.01 -21.59 12.99
C GLY A 51 -0.84 -20.92 11.90
N GLY A 52 -0.37 -20.91 10.65
CA GLY A 52 -0.91 -20.07 9.59
C GLY A 52 -0.23 -18.69 9.54
N GLY A 53 -0.43 -17.99 8.43
CA GLY A 53 0.29 -16.77 8.10
C GLY A 53 -0.66 -15.65 7.71
N TRP A 54 -0.36 -15.01 6.59
CA TRP A 54 -1.23 -14.03 5.98
C TRP A 54 -2.48 -14.72 5.42
N GLY A 55 -3.67 -14.21 5.77
CA GLY A 55 -4.94 -14.95 5.71
C GLY A 55 -5.41 -15.49 4.35
N ASN A 56 -4.75 -15.16 3.23
CA ASN A 56 -4.94 -15.78 1.92
C ASN A 56 -3.63 -15.91 1.10
N GLY A 57 -2.45 -15.61 1.66
CA GLY A 57 -1.16 -15.58 0.93
C GLY A 57 -0.14 -16.59 1.45
N ASP A 58 0.88 -16.89 0.64
CA ASP A 58 1.97 -17.84 0.97
C ASP A 58 3.00 -17.27 1.98
N GLY A 59 2.74 -16.07 2.51
CA GLY A 59 3.60 -15.37 3.46
C GLY A 59 3.79 -16.12 4.77
N LYS A 60 5.04 -16.53 5.02
CA LYS A 60 5.48 -17.21 6.24
C LYS A 60 5.92 -16.21 7.30
N ALA A 61 5.00 -15.34 7.73
CA ALA A 61 5.27 -14.43 8.84
C ALA A 61 5.58 -15.20 10.13
N ASP A 62 6.67 -14.84 10.78
CA ASP A 62 7.16 -15.44 12.03
C ASP A 62 7.51 -14.33 13.01
N TYR A 63 6.61 -14.05 13.95
CA TYR A 63 6.77 -12.98 14.92
C TYR A 63 6.22 -13.38 16.29
N THR A 64 6.70 -12.71 17.33
CA THR A 64 6.10 -12.77 18.65
C THR A 64 5.59 -11.38 19.00
N LEU A 65 4.31 -11.28 19.37
CA LEU A 65 3.74 -10.03 19.85
C LEU A 65 3.67 -10.08 21.38
N PHE A 66 4.41 -9.19 22.03
CA PHE A 66 4.39 -8.98 23.46
C PHE A 66 3.42 -7.87 23.83
N PHE A 67 2.78 -7.98 24.99
CA PHE A 67 1.91 -6.93 25.51
C PHE A 67 2.15 -6.67 26.99
N TYR A 68 1.87 -5.44 27.40
CA TYR A 68 1.85 -5.00 28.80
C TYR A 68 0.59 -4.15 28.99
N ALA A 69 -0.33 -4.58 29.86
CA ALA A 69 -1.62 -3.96 30.05
C ALA A 69 -1.86 -3.60 31.52
N GLN A 70 -2.26 -2.35 31.76
CA GLN A 70 -2.61 -1.84 33.08
C GLN A 70 -4.09 -1.52 33.14
N PHE A 71 -4.68 -1.68 34.33
CA PHE A 71 -6.06 -1.36 34.65
C PHE A 71 -6.12 -0.24 35.69
N ASP A 72 -7.09 0.67 35.58
CA ASP A 72 -7.27 1.75 36.56
C ASP A 72 -7.87 1.27 37.89
N ARG A 73 -8.28 0.00 37.96
CA ARG A 73 -8.81 -0.68 39.14
C ARG A 73 -8.01 -1.96 39.47
N PRO A 74 -7.93 -2.35 40.75
CA PRO A 74 -7.27 -3.60 41.15
C PRO A 74 -7.93 -4.86 40.60
N LEU A 75 -7.12 -5.82 40.18
CA LEU A 75 -7.45 -7.16 39.71
C LEU A 75 -7.78 -8.07 40.90
N ARG A 76 -9.03 -8.03 41.38
CA ARG A 76 -9.47 -8.81 42.56
C ARG A 76 -10.15 -10.14 42.21
N ASP A 77 -11.00 -10.16 41.19
CA ASP A 77 -11.60 -11.39 40.65
C ASP A 77 -11.17 -11.52 39.19
N TYR A 78 -10.20 -12.39 38.94
CA TYR A 78 -9.67 -12.63 37.60
C TYR A 78 -9.42 -14.11 37.37
N GLY A 79 -9.23 -14.47 36.12
CA GLY A 79 -8.80 -15.80 35.74
C GLY A 79 -8.23 -15.85 34.35
N ILE A 80 -7.52 -16.96 34.09
CA ILE A 80 -7.06 -17.33 32.77
C ILE A 80 -8.02 -18.40 32.26
N TRP A 81 -8.48 -18.24 31.03
CA TRP A 81 -9.29 -19.24 30.35
C TRP A 81 -8.50 -19.89 29.23
N ARG A 82 -8.86 -21.15 28.91
CA ARG A 82 -8.29 -21.92 27.82
C ARG A 82 -9.41 -22.53 26.98
N ALA A 83 -9.49 -22.12 25.72
CA ALA A 83 -10.46 -22.65 24.78
C ALA A 83 -9.92 -23.91 24.08
N THR A 84 -10.81 -24.86 23.79
CA THR A 84 -10.48 -26.01 22.92
C THR A 84 -10.96 -25.67 21.52
N ILE A 85 -10.10 -24.99 20.75
CA ILE A 85 -10.41 -24.66 19.35
C ILE A 85 -9.88 -25.80 18.46
N PRO A 86 -10.71 -26.38 17.57
CA PRO A 86 -10.28 -27.40 16.62
C PRO A 86 -9.14 -26.90 15.73
N ASP A 87 -8.22 -27.80 15.37
CA ASP A 87 -7.09 -27.46 14.50
C ASP A 87 -7.55 -27.16 13.05
N ASP A 88 -8.69 -27.73 12.62
CA ASP A 88 -9.33 -27.51 11.33
C ASP A 88 -10.28 -26.29 11.31
N GLN A 89 -10.41 -25.57 12.43
CA GLN A 89 -11.21 -24.35 12.49
C GLN A 89 -10.59 -23.26 11.60
N THR A 90 -11.31 -22.86 10.56
CA THR A 90 -10.92 -21.72 9.71
C THR A 90 -10.76 -20.45 10.55
N ARG A 91 -9.72 -19.67 10.22
CA ARG A 91 -9.32 -18.46 10.94
C ARG A 91 -9.43 -17.19 10.09
N LYS A 92 -10.35 -17.17 9.12
CA LYS A 92 -10.66 -15.93 8.39
C LYS A 92 -11.40 -14.96 9.31
N LEU A 93 -11.50 -13.70 8.89
CA LEU A 93 -12.13 -12.65 9.69
C LEU A 93 -13.59 -13.02 10.01
N GLU A 94 -14.35 -13.52 9.02
CA GLU A 94 -15.74 -13.95 9.21
C GLU A 94 -15.87 -15.09 10.24
N ASP A 95 -14.88 -16.00 10.30
CA ASP A 95 -14.93 -17.14 11.21
C ASP A 95 -14.65 -16.74 12.65
N VAL A 96 -13.55 -16.00 12.89
CA VAL A 96 -13.14 -15.61 14.25
C VAL A 96 -14.02 -14.51 14.86
N THR A 97 -14.92 -13.94 14.06
CA THR A 97 -15.98 -13.03 14.50
C THR A 97 -17.35 -13.69 14.59
N SER A 98 -17.48 -14.95 14.14
CA SER A 98 -18.76 -15.64 14.07
C SER A 98 -19.34 -15.97 15.46
N PRO A 99 -20.67 -16.13 15.56
CA PRO A 99 -21.30 -16.69 16.75
C PRO A 99 -20.76 -18.07 17.13
N GLY A 100 -20.37 -18.90 16.15
CA GLY A 100 -19.77 -20.21 16.38
C GLY A 100 -18.44 -20.12 17.13
N TYR A 101 -17.57 -19.21 16.73
CA TYR A 101 -16.32 -18.94 17.45
C TYR A 101 -16.59 -18.46 18.87
N GLN A 102 -17.53 -17.53 19.06
CA GLN A 102 -17.90 -17.06 20.40
C GLN A 102 -18.43 -18.19 21.29
N GLN A 103 -19.14 -19.17 20.71
CA GLN A 103 -19.62 -20.33 21.44
C GLN A 103 -18.49 -21.28 21.88
N ILE A 104 -17.42 -21.41 21.08
CA ILE A 104 -16.20 -22.13 21.47
C ILE A 104 -15.54 -21.44 22.66
N ILE A 105 -15.38 -20.12 22.61
CA ILE A 105 -14.79 -19.35 23.72
C ILE A 105 -15.65 -19.43 24.98
N ALA A 106 -16.98 -19.41 24.84
CA ALA A 106 -17.90 -19.55 25.98
C ALA A 106 -17.79 -20.90 26.72
N GLN A 107 -17.26 -21.94 26.07
CA GLN A 107 -17.03 -23.26 26.66
C GLN A 107 -15.61 -23.44 27.23
N ALA A 108 -14.78 -22.40 27.19
CA ALA A 108 -13.41 -22.45 27.67
C ALA A 108 -13.32 -22.85 29.15
N GLY A 109 -12.34 -23.69 29.48
CA GLY A 109 -12.02 -24.01 30.87
C GLY A 109 -11.42 -22.79 31.57
N ILE A 110 -11.90 -22.47 32.78
CA ILE A 110 -11.47 -21.30 33.55
C ILE A 110 -10.63 -21.72 34.75
N LYS A 111 -9.48 -21.08 34.95
CA LYS A 111 -8.67 -21.16 36.16
C LYS A 111 -8.62 -19.79 36.84
N LYS A 112 -9.25 -19.68 38.01
CA LYS A 112 -9.23 -18.48 38.84
C LYS A 112 -7.99 -18.43 39.74
N GLY A 113 -7.51 -17.23 40.03
CA GLY A 113 -6.39 -17.00 40.96
C GLY A 113 -5.03 -17.51 40.50
N VAL A 114 -4.90 -17.92 39.23
CA VAL A 114 -3.63 -18.30 38.62
C VAL A 114 -2.94 -17.04 38.11
N THR A 115 -1.73 -16.78 38.61
CA THR A 115 -0.95 -15.59 38.26
C THR A 115 -0.16 -15.73 36.97
N GLU A 116 -0.01 -16.93 36.42
CA GLU A 116 0.73 -17.16 35.19
C GLU A 116 0.29 -18.46 34.52
N GLU A 117 0.08 -18.43 33.20
CA GLU A 117 -0.15 -19.63 32.40
C GLU A 117 0.46 -19.48 31.00
N GLN A 118 0.97 -20.60 30.49
CA GLN A 118 1.45 -20.75 29.12
C GLN A 118 0.73 -21.92 28.45
N GLY A 119 0.36 -21.75 27.18
CA GLY A 119 -0.38 -22.76 26.44
C GLY A 119 -0.96 -22.25 25.13
N LYS A 120 -1.76 -23.09 24.48
CA LYS A 120 -2.53 -22.73 23.29
C LYS A 120 -3.92 -22.22 23.69
N HIS A 121 -4.45 -21.32 22.88
CA HIS A 121 -5.83 -20.81 22.97
C HIS A 121 -6.20 -20.23 24.34
N LEU A 122 -5.29 -19.48 24.93
CA LEU A 122 -5.46 -18.77 26.18
C LEU A 122 -6.21 -17.45 26.00
N GLY A 123 -6.78 -16.99 27.10
CA GLY A 123 -7.06 -15.58 27.32
C GLY A 123 -7.25 -15.26 28.78
N PHE A 124 -7.54 -14.01 29.06
CA PHE A 124 -7.64 -13.47 30.41
C PHE A 124 -8.97 -12.78 30.61
N PHE A 125 -9.50 -12.79 31.82
CA PHE A 125 -10.59 -11.90 32.21
C PHE A 125 -10.36 -11.31 33.60
N ALA A 126 -10.90 -10.11 33.81
CA ALA A 126 -11.05 -9.51 35.12
C ALA A 126 -12.49 -9.00 35.28
N ASP A 127 -13.09 -9.35 36.42
CA ASP A 127 -14.42 -8.94 36.84
C ASP A 127 -14.30 -7.75 37.83
N PHE A 128 -15.06 -6.69 37.56
CA PHE A 128 -15.13 -5.49 38.37
C PHE A 128 -16.56 -5.31 38.85
N PRO A 129 -16.80 -5.16 40.17
CA PRO A 129 -18.07 -4.64 40.66
C PRO A 129 -18.22 -3.19 40.20
N THR A 130 -19.34 -2.89 39.56
CA THR A 130 -19.67 -1.57 39.01
C THR A 130 -21.07 -1.14 39.39
N LYS A 131 -21.26 0.17 39.52
CA LYS A 131 -22.57 0.80 39.52
C LYS A 131 -22.93 1.32 38.14
N GLU A 132 -24.19 1.70 37.95
CA GLU A 132 -24.65 2.31 36.70
C GLU A 132 -23.79 3.53 36.32
N GLY A 133 -23.19 3.48 35.13
CA GLY A 133 -22.35 4.57 34.60
C GLY A 133 -20.91 4.57 35.10
N ASP A 134 -20.51 3.61 35.94
CA ASP A 134 -19.11 3.45 36.34
C ASP A 134 -18.22 3.22 35.12
N ARG A 135 -17.02 3.79 35.18
CA ARG A 135 -15.99 3.62 34.16
C ARG A 135 -14.84 2.77 34.69
N VAL A 136 -14.39 1.83 33.86
CA VAL A 136 -13.15 1.07 34.05
C VAL A 136 -12.29 1.32 32.83
N SER A 137 -11.02 1.64 33.04
CA SER A 137 -10.07 1.94 31.98
C SER A 137 -8.93 0.93 31.95
N MET A 138 -8.46 0.66 30.74
CA MET A 138 -7.32 -0.21 30.48
C MET A 138 -6.40 0.49 29.48
N LYS A 139 -5.08 0.44 29.68
CA LYS A 139 -4.10 0.92 28.69
C LYS A 139 -3.10 -0.19 28.38
N VAL A 140 -2.69 -0.28 27.12
CA VAL A 140 -1.91 -1.41 26.60
C VAL A 140 -0.77 -0.90 25.72
N GLY A 141 0.44 -1.36 26.03
CA GLY A 141 1.60 -1.29 25.15
C GLY A 141 1.84 -2.63 24.48
N ILE A 142 2.38 -2.58 23.27
CA ILE A 142 2.79 -3.75 22.51
C ILE A 142 4.25 -3.60 22.09
N SER A 143 4.92 -4.72 21.82
CA SER A 143 6.26 -4.78 21.25
C SER A 143 6.42 -6.07 20.46
N PHE A 144 7.21 -6.03 19.40
CA PHE A 144 7.64 -7.23 18.69
C PHE A 144 8.96 -7.79 19.24
N VAL A 145 9.63 -7.05 20.13
CA VAL A 145 10.96 -7.38 20.68
C VAL A 145 10.84 -8.19 21.96
N ASP A 146 10.24 -7.61 23.01
CA ASP A 146 10.11 -8.25 24.31
C ASP A 146 9.05 -7.58 25.21
N GLN A 147 8.76 -8.19 26.37
CA GLN A 147 7.78 -7.64 27.33
C GLN A 147 8.23 -6.31 27.93
N GLU A 148 9.53 -6.10 28.07
CA GLU A 148 10.10 -4.87 28.63
C GLU A 148 9.97 -3.69 27.65
N GLY A 149 10.09 -3.95 26.36
CA GLY A 149 9.75 -3.04 25.27
C GLY A 149 8.28 -2.63 25.32
N ALA A 150 7.36 -3.60 25.43
CA ALA A 150 5.93 -3.31 25.56
C ALA A 150 5.61 -2.42 26.78
N ARG A 151 6.30 -2.65 27.91
CA ARG A 151 6.20 -1.82 29.12
C ARG A 151 6.71 -0.41 28.87
N ARG A 152 7.92 -0.26 28.32
CA ARG A 152 8.55 1.05 28.05
C ARG A 152 7.75 1.87 27.04
N ASN A 153 7.26 1.24 25.97
CA ASN A 153 6.37 1.87 25.00
C ASN A 153 5.13 2.46 25.71
N LEU A 154 4.49 1.68 26.60
CA LEU A 154 3.30 2.16 27.32
C LEU A 154 3.60 3.32 28.26
N GLU A 155 4.65 3.21 29.07
CA GLU A 155 4.99 4.21 30.07
C GLU A 155 5.44 5.53 29.46
N GLN A 156 6.12 5.49 28.31
CA GLN A 156 6.59 6.68 27.61
C GLN A 156 5.46 7.35 26.82
N GLU A 157 4.63 6.59 26.12
CA GLU A 157 3.57 7.16 25.27
C GLU A 157 2.30 7.54 26.06
N ILE A 158 1.92 6.73 27.05
CA ILE A 158 0.67 6.88 27.82
C ILE A 158 0.95 6.74 29.33
N PRO A 159 1.65 7.70 29.97
CA PRO A 159 1.99 7.64 31.38
C PRO A 159 0.78 7.76 32.32
N GLY A 160 -0.25 8.51 31.92
CA GLY A 160 -1.44 8.81 32.73
C GLY A 160 -2.72 8.08 32.33
N TRP A 161 -3.84 8.45 32.96
CA TRP A 161 -5.19 7.87 32.78
C TRP A 161 -6.22 8.84 32.17
N ASP A 162 -5.78 9.99 31.66
CA ASP A 162 -6.67 10.98 31.04
C ASP A 162 -7.00 10.58 29.60
N PHE A 163 -8.06 9.77 29.45
CA PHE A 163 -8.55 9.31 28.16
C PHE A 163 -8.91 10.47 27.21
N ASP A 164 -9.54 11.52 27.72
CA ASP A 164 -10.03 12.61 26.88
C ASP A 164 -8.86 13.47 26.38
N ARG A 165 -7.81 13.64 27.18
CA ARG A 165 -6.54 14.21 26.72
C ARG A 165 -5.88 13.37 25.64
N ILE A 166 -5.73 12.05 25.84
CA ILE A 166 -5.10 11.16 24.83
C ILE A 166 -5.88 11.20 23.51
N ARG A 167 -7.22 11.17 23.58
CA ARG A 167 -8.09 11.30 22.39
C ARG A 167 -7.89 12.64 21.70
N LYS A 168 -7.79 13.74 22.46
CA LYS A 168 -7.56 15.09 21.91
C LYS A 168 -6.19 15.19 21.25
N ASP A 169 -5.15 14.65 21.87
CA ASP A 169 -3.79 14.64 21.33
C ASP A 169 -3.71 13.82 20.04
N ALA A 170 -4.37 12.65 20.01
CA ALA A 170 -4.49 11.84 18.79
C ALA A 170 -5.26 12.59 17.67
N TYR A 171 -6.36 13.27 18.01
CA TYR A 171 -7.12 14.08 17.08
C TYR A 171 -6.27 15.23 16.50
N GLN A 172 -5.45 15.89 17.33
CA GLN A 172 -4.56 16.94 16.87
C GLN A 172 -3.46 16.40 15.93
N LYS A 173 -2.83 15.26 16.28
CA LYS A 173 -1.84 14.60 15.42
C LYS A 173 -2.43 14.26 14.05
N TRP A 174 -3.66 13.75 14.01
CA TRP A 174 -4.36 13.50 12.75
C TRP A 174 -4.66 14.78 11.98
N ASN A 175 -5.11 15.85 12.64
CA ASN A 175 -5.29 17.14 11.96
C ASN A 175 -3.99 17.69 11.38
N ASP A 176 -2.87 17.57 12.09
CA ASP A 176 -1.56 18.02 11.62
C ASP A 176 -1.09 17.19 10.41
N ALA A 177 -1.30 15.87 10.44
CA ALA A 177 -0.99 14.98 9.32
C ALA A 177 -1.87 15.28 8.09
N LEU A 178 -3.19 15.42 8.28
CA LEU A 178 -4.12 15.73 7.19
C LEU A 178 -3.94 17.15 6.65
N ALA A 179 -3.41 18.08 7.45
CA ALA A 179 -3.12 19.45 7.02
C ALA A 179 -1.98 19.56 5.99
N LYS A 180 -1.27 18.46 5.72
CA LYS A 180 -0.30 18.35 4.61
C LYS A 180 -0.91 18.66 3.25
N ILE A 181 -2.22 18.42 3.09
CA ILE A 181 -2.97 18.89 1.92
C ILE A 181 -4.24 19.62 2.38
N LYS A 182 -4.37 20.88 1.98
CA LYS A 182 -5.55 21.69 2.25
C LYS A 182 -6.34 21.90 0.98
N VAL A 183 -7.65 21.70 1.05
CA VAL A 183 -8.55 21.90 -0.09
C VAL A 183 -9.60 22.97 0.21
N LYS A 184 -9.98 23.73 -0.82
CA LYS A 184 -11.05 24.73 -0.82
C LYS A 184 -11.96 24.53 -2.03
N GLY A 185 -13.25 24.84 -1.86
CA GLY A 185 -14.28 24.49 -2.83
C GLY A 185 -14.76 23.05 -2.63
N GLY A 186 -15.46 22.51 -3.62
CA GLY A 186 -16.13 21.20 -3.52
C GLY A 186 -17.29 21.17 -2.51
N SER A 187 -18.07 20.10 -2.58
CA SER A 187 -19.11 19.80 -1.58
C SER A 187 -18.50 19.28 -0.28
N ASP A 188 -19.27 19.31 0.80
CA ASP A 188 -18.81 18.72 2.08
C ASP A 188 -18.62 17.20 1.97
N GLU A 189 -19.42 16.52 1.14
CA GLU A 189 -19.23 15.10 0.84
C GLU A 189 -17.88 14.83 0.15
N GLN A 190 -17.50 15.65 -0.83
CA GLN A 190 -16.19 15.53 -1.50
C GLN A 190 -15.03 15.74 -0.53
N LYS A 191 -15.15 16.67 0.42
CA LYS A 191 -14.14 16.88 1.46
C LYS A 191 -14.05 15.69 2.41
N ILE A 192 -15.19 15.08 2.80
CA ILE A 192 -15.19 13.88 3.64
C ILE A 192 -14.49 12.73 2.92
N ILE A 193 -14.81 12.49 1.65
CA ILE A 193 -14.16 11.45 0.83
C ILE A 193 -12.66 11.73 0.74
N PHE A 194 -12.25 12.96 0.44
CA PHE A 194 -10.85 13.34 0.31
C PHE A 194 -10.05 13.17 1.60
N TYR A 195 -10.54 13.67 2.73
CA TYR A 195 -9.81 13.55 3.99
C TYR A 195 -9.85 12.12 4.56
N SER A 196 -10.87 11.32 4.22
CA SER A 196 -10.87 9.88 4.54
C SER A 196 -9.86 9.11 3.69
N ALA A 197 -9.78 9.40 2.39
CA ALA A 197 -8.75 8.84 1.51
C ALA A 197 -7.34 9.23 1.99
N LEU A 198 -7.10 10.51 2.24
CA LEU A 198 -5.81 10.98 2.76
C LEU A 198 -5.45 10.31 4.10
N TYR A 199 -6.43 10.10 4.98
CA TYR A 199 -6.23 9.33 6.22
C TYR A 199 -5.78 7.88 5.93
N HIS A 200 -6.42 7.17 4.99
CA HIS A 200 -6.02 5.80 4.65
C HIS A 200 -4.58 5.71 4.13
N THR A 201 -4.13 6.72 3.35
CA THR A 201 -2.74 6.79 2.86
C THR A 201 -1.69 7.00 3.96
N MET A 202 -2.10 7.21 5.21
CA MET A 202 -1.21 7.51 6.34
C MET A 202 -1.27 6.43 7.44
N ILE A 203 -1.95 5.31 7.20
CA ILE A 203 -2.02 4.17 8.14
C ILE A 203 -0.76 3.31 8.02
N ASP A 204 -0.36 2.99 6.79
CA ASP A 204 0.77 2.12 6.47
C ASP A 204 1.68 2.79 5.41
N PRO A 205 2.99 2.49 5.39
CA PRO A 205 3.69 1.51 6.21
C PRO A 205 3.87 1.94 7.67
N ARG A 206 3.60 1.03 8.60
CA ARG A 206 3.60 1.30 10.04
C ARG A 206 4.98 1.09 10.67
N THR A 207 5.20 1.79 11.78
CA THR A 207 6.36 1.60 12.65
C THR A 207 6.46 0.15 13.16
N TYR A 208 7.66 -0.41 13.11
CA TYR A 208 8.01 -1.77 13.52
C TYR A 208 9.23 -1.77 14.46
N GLU A 209 9.26 -0.84 15.39
CA GLU A 209 10.30 -0.70 16.43
C GLU A 209 9.68 -0.22 17.75
N ASP A 210 10.38 -0.46 18.85
CA ASP A 210 10.06 0.09 20.16
C ASP A 210 10.54 1.55 20.29
N VAL A 211 10.08 2.25 21.34
CA VAL A 211 10.49 3.65 21.63
C VAL A 211 11.99 3.81 21.92
N ASP A 212 12.71 2.71 22.11
CA ASP A 212 14.17 2.67 22.25
C ASP A 212 14.89 2.22 20.97
N ASN A 213 14.20 2.29 19.84
CA ASN A 213 14.66 1.99 18.47
C ASN A 213 15.01 0.52 18.22
N ARG A 214 14.71 -0.39 19.16
CA ARG A 214 14.92 -1.83 18.96
C ARG A 214 13.83 -2.43 18.09
N TYR A 215 14.22 -3.35 17.22
CA TYR A 215 13.29 -4.17 16.42
C TYR A 215 13.82 -5.59 16.23
N ILE A 216 12.94 -6.52 15.85
CA ILE A 216 13.35 -7.86 15.44
C ILE A 216 13.71 -7.83 13.95
N GLY A 217 14.92 -8.26 13.61
CA GLY A 217 15.41 -8.30 12.23
C GLY A 217 14.94 -9.53 11.44
N GLY A 218 15.30 -9.57 10.17
CA GLY A 218 15.04 -10.72 9.28
C GLY A 218 15.71 -12.04 9.72
N ASP A 219 16.78 -11.95 10.52
CA ASP A 219 17.50 -13.06 11.17
C ASP A 219 16.86 -13.53 12.49
N LYS A 220 15.82 -12.81 12.95
CA LYS A 220 15.16 -12.99 14.26
C LYS A 220 15.99 -12.54 15.46
N GLU A 221 17.08 -11.81 15.22
CA GLU A 221 17.86 -11.16 16.28
C GLU A 221 17.32 -9.75 16.56
N ILE A 222 17.71 -9.19 17.71
CA ILE A 222 17.34 -7.82 18.09
C ILE A 222 18.36 -6.86 17.45
N HIS A 223 17.86 -5.95 16.61
CA HIS A 223 18.62 -4.88 15.98
C HIS A 223 18.16 -3.52 16.50
N ALA A 224 18.85 -2.45 16.10
CA ALA A 224 18.46 -1.07 16.38
C ALA A 224 18.53 -0.23 15.11
N SER A 225 17.49 0.54 14.83
CA SER A 225 17.31 1.26 13.55
C SER A 225 18.18 2.50 13.41
N GLY A 226 18.75 3.01 14.50
CA GLY A 226 19.70 4.13 14.43
C GLY A 226 19.00 5.44 14.07
N ASP A 227 19.17 5.90 12.83
CA ASP A 227 18.75 7.22 12.32
C ASP A 227 17.50 7.19 11.43
N PHE A 228 16.90 6.01 11.23
CA PHE A 228 15.60 5.84 10.56
C PHE A 228 14.60 5.14 11.46
N THR A 229 13.33 5.16 11.08
CA THR A 229 12.31 4.34 11.74
C THR A 229 12.10 3.05 10.97
N LYS A 230 12.31 1.89 11.61
CA LYS A 230 11.97 0.59 11.00
C LYS A 230 10.48 0.53 10.72
N ARG A 231 10.11 0.14 9.51
CA ARG A 231 8.74 0.01 9.04
C ARG A 231 8.45 -1.39 8.50
N THR A 232 7.17 -1.73 8.53
CA THR A 232 6.63 -2.96 7.94
C THR A 232 5.31 -2.69 7.23
N VAL A 233 4.83 -3.67 6.46
CA VAL A 233 3.69 -3.59 5.53
C VAL A 233 4.07 -2.81 4.28
N PHE A 234 4.75 -3.50 3.36
CA PHE A 234 5.01 -2.99 2.01
C PHE A 234 4.23 -3.84 1.00
N SER A 235 3.05 -3.35 0.62
CA SER A 235 2.19 -3.96 -0.41
C SER A 235 2.68 -3.58 -1.80
N GLY A 236 3.93 -3.96 -2.11
CA GLY A 236 4.73 -3.32 -3.15
C GLY A 236 4.06 -3.24 -4.51
N TRP A 237 3.41 -4.33 -4.96
CA TRP A 237 2.72 -4.41 -6.27
C TRP A 237 1.65 -3.33 -6.45
N ASP A 238 1.03 -2.89 -5.36
CA ASP A 238 0.00 -1.87 -5.35
C ASP A 238 0.63 -0.49 -5.19
N VAL A 239 1.36 -0.33 -4.09
CA VAL A 239 1.72 0.98 -3.54
C VAL A 239 2.75 1.75 -4.37
N PHE A 240 3.51 1.07 -5.24
CA PHE A 240 4.44 1.78 -6.15
C PHE A 240 3.69 2.71 -7.10
N ARG A 241 2.43 2.42 -7.43
CA ARG A 241 1.67 3.07 -8.52
C ARG A 241 1.16 4.46 -8.14
N SER A 242 0.77 4.68 -6.89
CA SER A 242 0.22 5.98 -6.45
C SER A 242 0.51 6.30 -4.99
N GLN A 243 0.53 5.31 -4.10
CA GLN A 243 0.79 5.54 -2.68
C GLN A 243 2.20 6.10 -2.43
N PHE A 244 3.27 5.46 -2.92
CA PHE A 244 4.63 5.99 -2.80
C PHE A 244 4.82 7.30 -3.59
N PRO A 245 4.33 7.46 -4.83
CA PRO A 245 4.31 8.74 -5.52
C PRO A 245 3.69 9.89 -4.72
N LEU A 246 2.59 9.64 -4.00
CA LEU A 246 2.01 10.62 -3.07
C LEU A 246 2.93 10.88 -1.88
N GLN A 247 3.46 9.84 -1.23
CA GLN A 247 4.35 10.01 -0.08
C GLN A 247 5.64 10.78 -0.44
N THR A 248 6.17 10.66 -1.67
CA THR A 248 7.32 11.48 -2.12
C THR A 248 7.04 12.99 -2.17
N LEU A 249 5.76 13.41 -2.11
CA LEU A 249 5.37 14.82 -2.03
C LEU A 249 5.10 15.27 -0.59
N ILE A 250 4.40 14.45 0.21
CA ILE A 250 3.86 14.89 1.50
C ILE A 250 4.61 14.34 2.72
N ASN A 251 5.23 13.16 2.60
CA ASN A 251 5.96 12.46 3.66
C ASN A 251 7.22 11.72 3.13
N PRO A 252 8.22 12.41 2.53
CA PRO A 252 9.37 11.72 1.94
C PRO A 252 10.19 10.89 2.95
N THR A 253 10.17 11.27 4.23
CA THR A 253 10.79 10.47 5.31
C THR A 253 10.21 9.06 5.41
N VAL A 254 8.90 8.89 5.20
CA VAL A 254 8.27 7.55 5.22
C VAL A 254 8.76 6.69 4.05
N VAL A 255 8.99 7.30 2.89
CA VAL A 255 9.58 6.63 1.72
C VAL A 255 11.00 6.18 2.04
N ASN A 256 11.81 7.07 2.61
CA ASN A 256 13.18 6.78 3.03
C ASN A 256 13.25 5.65 4.08
N ASP A 257 12.43 5.75 5.13
CA ASP A 257 12.32 4.74 6.18
C ASP A 257 11.95 3.35 5.62
N MET A 258 11.00 3.29 4.68
CA MET A 258 10.59 2.02 4.08
C MET A 258 11.73 1.42 3.24
N LEU A 259 12.43 2.23 2.43
CA LEU A 259 13.58 1.76 1.67
C LEU A 259 14.69 1.24 2.59
N GLN A 260 15.02 1.95 3.67
CA GLN A 260 15.96 1.44 4.69
C GLN A 260 15.47 0.14 5.33
N SER A 261 14.17 0.02 5.59
CA SER A 261 13.58 -1.18 6.16
C SER A 261 13.70 -2.39 5.23
N LEU A 262 13.53 -2.21 3.92
CA LEU A 262 13.70 -3.24 2.90
C LEU A 262 15.19 -3.59 2.67
N ILE A 263 16.08 -2.60 2.68
CA ILE A 263 17.54 -2.81 2.57
C ILE A 263 18.03 -3.65 3.75
N THR A 264 17.71 -3.24 4.98
CA THR A 264 18.10 -3.96 6.20
C THR A 264 17.49 -5.35 6.26
N LEU A 265 16.22 -5.51 5.84
CA LEU A 265 15.58 -6.82 5.76
C LEU A 265 16.30 -7.78 4.81
N SER A 266 16.74 -7.29 3.64
CA SER A 266 17.50 -8.09 2.66
C SER A 266 18.81 -8.63 3.22
N GLU A 267 19.49 -7.84 4.04
CA GLU A 267 20.72 -8.24 4.71
C GLU A 267 20.49 -9.19 5.87
N GLU A 268 19.64 -8.79 6.81
CA GLU A 268 19.37 -9.52 8.05
C GLU A 268 18.81 -10.91 7.71
N SER A 269 17.92 -11.01 6.72
CA SER A 269 17.39 -12.31 6.28
C SER A 269 18.40 -13.16 5.51
N GLY A 270 19.53 -12.59 5.07
CA GLY A 270 20.53 -13.25 4.23
C GLY A 270 20.07 -13.58 2.81
N LYS A 271 18.89 -13.08 2.39
CA LYS A 271 18.32 -13.38 1.07
C LYS A 271 19.00 -12.60 -0.06
N GLY A 272 19.44 -11.37 0.22
CA GLY A 272 20.18 -10.55 -0.73
C GLY A 272 19.37 -10.04 -1.93
N TYR A 273 18.03 -9.99 -1.81
CA TYR A 273 17.10 -9.39 -2.77
C TYR A 273 15.96 -8.67 -2.04
N PHE A 274 15.31 -7.71 -2.71
CA PHE A 274 14.17 -6.97 -2.16
C PHE A 274 12.92 -7.83 -2.15
N GLU A 275 12.18 -7.81 -1.03
CA GLU A 275 10.82 -8.35 -0.97
C GLU A 275 9.84 -7.48 -1.78
N ARG A 276 8.91 -8.11 -2.51
CA ARG A 276 7.85 -7.39 -3.22
C ARG A 276 6.62 -7.10 -2.36
N TRP A 277 6.32 -8.00 -1.42
CA TRP A 277 5.20 -7.87 -0.51
C TRP A 277 5.62 -8.30 0.90
N GLU A 278 6.00 -7.30 1.71
CA GLU A 278 6.58 -7.51 3.04
C GLU A 278 5.53 -7.35 4.14
N LEU A 279 5.57 -8.27 5.11
CA LEU A 279 4.79 -8.17 6.34
C LEU A 279 5.54 -8.83 7.52
N MET A 280 5.88 -8.03 8.52
CA MET A 280 6.61 -8.43 9.73
C MET A 280 7.87 -9.26 9.40
N ASN A 281 8.72 -8.73 8.52
CA ASN A 281 9.91 -9.35 7.93
C ASN A 281 9.63 -10.58 7.04
N ALA A 282 8.37 -10.93 6.80
CA ALA A 282 8.03 -12.04 5.93
C ALA A 282 8.26 -11.67 4.48
N TYR A 283 8.97 -12.55 3.79
CA TYR A 283 9.01 -12.57 2.35
C TYR A 283 7.84 -13.37 1.82
N SER A 284 6.75 -12.70 1.43
CA SER A 284 5.53 -13.40 1.05
C SER A 284 5.46 -13.82 -0.40
N ALA A 285 6.26 -13.18 -1.27
CA ALA A 285 6.24 -13.40 -2.71
C ALA A 285 4.85 -13.19 -3.37
N CYS A 286 3.93 -12.53 -2.67
CA CYS A 286 2.62 -12.23 -3.21
C CYS A 286 2.72 -11.23 -4.36
N MET A 287 1.88 -11.44 -5.37
CA MET A 287 1.86 -10.70 -6.62
C MET A 287 3.18 -10.81 -7.42
N ILE A 288 3.40 -9.90 -8.36
CA ILE A 288 4.42 -9.99 -9.42
C ILE A 288 5.33 -8.76 -9.48
N GLY A 289 6.31 -8.78 -10.39
CA GLY A 289 7.22 -7.67 -10.63
C GLY A 289 8.22 -7.40 -9.51
N ASN A 290 9.02 -6.36 -9.67
CA ASN A 290 10.03 -5.91 -8.71
C ASN A 290 9.72 -4.48 -8.20
N PRO A 291 8.60 -4.28 -7.48
CA PRO A 291 8.10 -2.95 -7.13
C PRO A 291 9.05 -2.13 -6.25
N ALA A 292 9.86 -2.78 -5.41
CA ALA A 292 10.87 -2.10 -4.60
C ALA A 292 11.93 -1.37 -5.48
N ILE A 293 12.25 -1.90 -6.67
CA ILE A 293 13.18 -1.24 -7.61
C ILE A 293 12.54 0.02 -8.19
N SER A 294 11.23 -0.01 -8.48
CA SER A 294 10.48 1.18 -8.91
C SER A 294 10.50 2.27 -7.84
N VAL A 295 10.15 1.92 -6.59
CA VAL A 295 10.16 2.88 -5.47
C VAL A 295 11.57 3.43 -5.21
N LEU A 296 12.61 2.58 -5.28
CA LEU A 296 14.00 2.98 -5.11
C LEU A 296 14.46 3.96 -6.20
N ALA A 297 14.18 3.64 -7.47
CA ALA A 297 14.56 4.48 -8.61
C ALA A 297 13.83 5.84 -8.57
N ASP A 298 12.53 5.83 -8.24
CA ASP A 298 11.71 7.03 -8.11
C ASP A 298 12.18 7.93 -6.95
N ALA A 299 12.41 7.36 -5.77
CA ALA A 299 12.93 8.08 -4.61
C ALA A 299 14.30 8.69 -4.90
N TYR A 300 15.22 7.92 -5.48
CA TYR A 300 16.57 8.40 -5.80
C TYR A 300 16.55 9.51 -6.84
N ALA A 301 15.73 9.39 -7.90
CA ALA A 301 15.57 10.44 -8.90
C ALA A 301 15.04 11.76 -8.32
N LYS A 302 14.29 11.68 -7.21
CA LYS A 302 13.72 12.82 -6.48
C LYS A 302 14.62 13.33 -5.34
N GLY A 303 15.82 12.76 -5.18
CA GLY A 303 16.75 13.15 -4.12
C GLY A 303 16.40 12.63 -2.72
N ILE A 304 15.51 11.64 -2.63
CA ILE A 304 15.15 10.95 -1.38
C ILE A 304 16.08 9.74 -1.24
N SER A 305 17.23 9.94 -0.60
CA SER A 305 18.33 8.97 -0.62
C SER A 305 19.16 8.92 0.66
N ASP A 306 18.54 9.16 1.83
CA ASP A 306 19.20 9.00 3.13
C ASP A 306 19.29 7.52 3.51
N TYR A 307 19.99 6.74 2.68
CA TYR A 307 20.29 5.32 2.85
C TYR A 307 21.55 4.96 2.06
N ASP A 308 22.13 3.79 2.30
CA ASP A 308 23.28 3.31 1.53
C ASP A 308 22.83 2.93 0.11
N ILE A 309 23.00 3.88 -0.83
CA ILE A 309 22.60 3.70 -2.22
C ILE A 309 23.39 2.62 -2.95
N HIS A 310 24.68 2.43 -2.66
CA HIS A 310 25.49 1.41 -3.32
C HIS A 310 24.99 0.02 -2.96
N LYS A 311 24.65 -0.16 -1.69
CA LYS A 311 24.06 -1.39 -1.20
C LYS A 311 22.64 -1.63 -1.70
N ALA A 312 21.82 -0.58 -1.72
CA ALA A 312 20.49 -0.63 -2.33
C ALA A 312 20.57 -1.05 -3.81
N TYR A 313 21.56 -0.51 -4.53
CA TYR A 313 21.84 -0.86 -5.92
C TYR A 313 22.25 -2.32 -6.08
N GLU A 314 23.17 -2.84 -5.26
CA GLU A 314 23.57 -4.26 -5.30
C GLU A 314 22.37 -5.20 -5.06
N ILE A 315 21.49 -4.85 -4.11
CA ILE A 315 20.27 -5.63 -3.83
C ILE A 315 19.30 -5.54 -5.02
N ALA A 316 19.11 -4.36 -5.61
CA ALA A 316 18.26 -4.16 -6.79
C ALA A 316 18.76 -4.98 -7.97
N LEU A 317 20.07 -4.94 -8.23
CA LEU A 317 20.73 -5.69 -9.30
C LEU A 317 20.47 -7.19 -9.14
N ARG A 318 20.77 -7.75 -7.95
CA ARG A 318 20.50 -9.16 -7.65
C ARG A 318 19.03 -9.52 -7.78
N THR A 319 18.13 -8.63 -7.37
CA THR A 319 16.67 -8.84 -7.50
C THR A 319 16.28 -9.00 -8.98
N SER A 320 16.79 -8.11 -9.85
CA SER A 320 16.56 -8.20 -11.30
C SER A 320 17.23 -9.43 -11.94
N GLU A 321 18.43 -9.81 -11.50
CA GLU A 321 19.11 -11.03 -12.00
C GLU A 321 18.36 -12.31 -11.62
N GLN A 322 17.73 -12.35 -10.43
CA GLN A 322 16.96 -13.49 -9.97
C GLN A 322 15.57 -13.59 -10.60
N SER A 323 14.97 -12.44 -10.96
CA SER A 323 13.56 -12.37 -11.35
C SER A 323 13.30 -11.32 -12.43
N GLY A 324 14.02 -11.42 -13.55
CA GLY A 324 13.89 -10.55 -14.73
C GLY A 324 13.51 -11.31 -16.01
N ASN A 325 13.44 -10.59 -17.14
CA ASN A 325 13.11 -11.17 -18.45
C ASN A 325 14.29 -11.85 -19.14
N GLU A 326 15.52 -11.67 -18.65
CA GLU A 326 16.77 -12.06 -19.32
C GLU A 326 16.81 -13.51 -19.80
N LYS A 327 16.34 -14.46 -18.97
CA LYS A 327 16.46 -15.91 -19.25
C LYS A 327 15.76 -16.36 -20.53
N LEU A 328 14.58 -15.80 -20.84
CA LEU A 328 13.79 -16.18 -22.02
C LEU A 328 13.56 -15.00 -22.99
N GLY A 329 13.94 -13.78 -22.62
CA GLY A 329 13.51 -12.53 -23.27
C GLY A 329 12.07 -12.11 -22.93
N PHE A 330 11.36 -12.93 -22.15
CA PHE A 330 10.04 -12.71 -21.58
C PHE A 330 9.96 -13.52 -20.28
N ALA A 331 8.86 -13.43 -19.55
CA ALA A 331 8.66 -14.22 -18.35
C ALA A 331 7.36 -15.02 -18.48
N VAL A 332 7.38 -16.31 -18.15
CA VAL A 332 6.16 -17.14 -18.13
C VAL A 332 5.90 -17.83 -16.80
N ARG A 333 6.86 -17.68 -15.86
CA ARG A 333 7.28 -18.62 -14.80
C ARG A 333 8.63 -19.23 -15.14
N SER A 334 9.56 -19.20 -14.20
CA SER A 334 10.75 -20.04 -14.28
C SER A 334 11.10 -20.51 -12.87
N ASP A 335 10.82 -21.78 -12.59
CA ASP A 335 11.63 -22.67 -11.74
C ASP A 335 12.42 -22.10 -10.54
N ALA A 336 11.78 -22.11 -9.36
CA ALA A 336 12.46 -22.38 -8.08
C ALA A 336 11.64 -23.40 -7.26
N ILE A 337 11.56 -24.63 -7.77
CA ILE A 337 10.87 -25.76 -7.12
C ILE A 337 11.67 -26.35 -5.93
N ASP A 338 12.82 -25.79 -5.52
CA ASP A 338 13.68 -26.48 -4.54
C ASP A 338 14.41 -25.63 -3.48
N SER A 339 13.84 -24.53 -3.01
CA SER A 339 14.39 -23.86 -1.82
C SER A 339 13.29 -23.25 -0.98
N GLY A 340 13.45 -23.19 0.34
CA GLY A 340 12.61 -22.42 1.25
C GLY A 340 12.62 -20.89 1.00
N SER A 341 12.82 -20.44 -0.24
CA SER A 341 12.58 -19.10 -0.72
C SER A 341 11.56 -19.18 -1.86
N ALA A 342 10.35 -18.68 -1.62
CA ALA A 342 9.33 -18.58 -2.65
C ALA A 342 9.81 -17.55 -3.69
N GLY A 343 10.41 -18.04 -4.77
CA GLY A 343 10.62 -17.28 -5.98
C GLY A 343 9.26 -16.94 -6.58
N TYR A 344 8.77 -15.75 -6.27
CA TYR A 344 8.20 -14.81 -7.21
C TYR A 344 7.47 -15.36 -8.46
N ALA A 345 6.14 -15.12 -8.45
CA ALA A 345 5.10 -15.37 -9.47
C ALA A 345 4.48 -16.79 -9.49
N VAL A 346 3.23 -16.86 -9.02
CA VAL A 346 2.30 -17.98 -9.20
C VAL A 346 1.83 -18.00 -10.67
N GLY A 347 1.60 -19.17 -11.29
CA GLY A 347 0.76 -19.33 -12.50
C GLY A 347 1.36 -19.05 -13.90
N ASN A 348 0.55 -19.31 -14.94
CA ASN A 348 0.81 -19.04 -16.37
C ASN A 348 0.55 -17.55 -16.70
N PHE A 349 1.20 -16.61 -16.01
CA PHE A 349 0.92 -15.17 -16.14
C PHE A 349 1.96 -14.42 -16.96
N SER A 350 2.22 -14.92 -18.17
CA SER A 350 3.35 -14.45 -18.96
C SER A 350 3.25 -13.00 -19.45
N ILE A 351 2.03 -12.53 -19.74
CA ILE A 351 1.79 -11.14 -20.14
C ILE A 351 2.09 -10.22 -18.95
N SER A 352 1.42 -10.38 -17.81
CA SER A 352 1.61 -9.48 -16.66
C SER A 352 3.06 -9.48 -16.17
N ASN A 353 3.70 -10.65 -16.03
CA ASN A 353 5.10 -10.71 -15.61
C ASN A 353 6.02 -9.99 -16.58
N THR A 354 5.88 -10.24 -17.88
CA THR A 354 6.80 -9.65 -18.88
C THR A 354 6.66 -8.12 -18.92
N LEU A 355 5.42 -7.62 -18.88
CA LEU A 355 5.14 -6.18 -18.94
C LEU A 355 5.63 -5.45 -17.68
N GLU A 356 5.35 -5.98 -16.49
CA GLU A 356 5.79 -5.35 -15.24
C GLU A 356 7.30 -5.46 -15.04
N LEU A 357 7.90 -6.60 -15.40
CA LEU A 357 9.36 -6.74 -15.37
C LEU A 357 10.04 -5.80 -16.37
N SER A 358 9.48 -5.62 -17.57
CA SER A 358 10.01 -4.65 -18.54
C SER A 358 10.06 -3.22 -17.94
N TYR A 359 9.02 -2.83 -17.22
CA TYR A 359 8.99 -1.54 -16.51
C TYR A 359 10.03 -1.46 -15.37
N THR A 360 10.16 -2.50 -14.56
CA THR A 360 11.15 -2.49 -13.46
C THR A 360 12.60 -2.63 -13.95
N GLU A 361 12.83 -3.25 -15.10
CA GLU A 361 14.12 -3.24 -15.81
C GLU A 361 14.42 -1.85 -16.36
N TRP A 362 13.42 -1.10 -16.85
CA TRP A 362 13.61 0.32 -17.14
C TRP A 362 13.99 1.11 -15.88
N CYS A 363 13.32 0.87 -14.74
CA CYS A 363 13.68 1.50 -13.46
C CYS A 363 15.13 1.17 -13.05
N MET A 364 15.55 -0.09 -13.22
CA MET A 364 16.92 -0.52 -12.97
C MET A 364 17.93 0.19 -13.88
N SER A 365 17.61 0.34 -15.18
CA SER A 365 18.44 1.10 -16.13
C SER A 365 18.57 2.56 -15.72
N ARG A 366 17.46 3.19 -15.29
CA ARG A 366 17.45 4.57 -14.79
C ARG A 366 18.36 4.71 -13.57
N LEU A 367 18.24 3.81 -12.60
CA LEU A 367 19.05 3.79 -11.40
C LEU A 367 20.55 3.61 -11.72
N ALA A 368 20.88 2.63 -12.57
CA ALA A 368 22.25 2.39 -13.03
C ALA A 368 22.85 3.62 -13.72
N GLY A 369 22.08 4.28 -14.59
CA GLY A 369 22.50 5.52 -15.25
C GLY A 369 22.75 6.68 -14.29
N MET A 370 21.91 6.85 -13.26
CA MET A 370 22.10 7.88 -12.23
C MET A 370 23.31 7.61 -11.31
N LEU A 371 23.83 6.38 -11.32
CA LEU A 371 24.98 5.92 -10.53
C LEU A 371 26.22 5.63 -11.38
N ASP A 372 26.21 6.04 -12.65
CA ASP A 372 27.31 5.84 -13.62
C ASP A 372 27.68 4.36 -13.92
N HIS A 373 26.77 3.41 -13.68
CA HIS A 373 26.91 2.00 -14.05
C HIS A 373 26.46 1.74 -15.50
N LYS A 374 27.30 2.15 -16.47
CA LYS A 374 26.93 2.16 -17.90
C LYS A 374 26.57 0.81 -18.51
N GLU A 375 27.31 -0.26 -18.15
CA GLU A 375 27.05 -1.60 -18.68
C GLU A 375 25.67 -2.12 -18.23
N ASP A 376 25.35 -1.96 -16.95
CA ASP A 376 24.04 -2.31 -16.40
C ASP A 376 22.94 -1.42 -16.98
N GLN A 377 23.20 -0.12 -17.15
CA GLN A 377 22.26 0.81 -17.80
C GLN A 377 21.87 0.31 -19.19
N GLU A 378 22.84 -0.05 -20.04
CA GLU A 378 22.61 -0.56 -21.40
C GLU A 378 21.91 -1.93 -21.39
N LYS A 379 22.35 -2.84 -20.50
CA LYS A 379 21.73 -4.17 -20.32
C LYS A 379 20.25 -4.04 -19.99
N TYR A 380 19.92 -3.31 -18.92
CA TYR A 380 18.54 -3.21 -18.44
C TYR A 380 17.67 -2.32 -19.33
N LEU A 381 18.24 -1.36 -20.07
CA LEU A 381 17.50 -0.63 -21.10
C LEU A 381 17.08 -1.59 -22.22
N THR A 382 17.96 -2.49 -22.64
CA THR A 382 17.64 -3.51 -23.65
C THR A 382 16.53 -4.46 -23.15
N LEU A 383 16.66 -4.95 -21.92
CA LEU A 383 15.67 -5.83 -21.30
C LEU A 383 14.31 -5.15 -21.10
N SER A 384 14.29 -3.83 -20.84
CA SER A 384 13.02 -3.09 -20.74
C SER A 384 12.16 -3.10 -22.01
N GLY A 385 12.74 -3.51 -23.15
CA GLY A 385 12.03 -3.77 -24.40
C GLY A 385 11.34 -5.14 -24.50
N SER A 386 11.46 -6.00 -23.49
CA SER A 386 10.97 -7.38 -23.50
C SER A 386 9.45 -7.53 -23.68
N TYR A 387 8.66 -6.51 -23.34
CA TYR A 387 7.22 -6.50 -23.63
C TYR A 387 6.91 -6.74 -25.12
N LYS A 388 7.80 -6.32 -26.03
CA LYS A 388 7.68 -6.57 -27.48
C LYS A 388 7.68 -8.07 -27.82
N ASN A 389 8.31 -8.90 -26.99
CA ASN A 389 8.42 -10.33 -27.21
C ASN A 389 7.10 -11.08 -26.92
N VAL A 390 6.20 -10.53 -26.12
CA VAL A 390 4.88 -11.13 -25.83
C VAL A 390 3.74 -10.52 -26.64
N PHE A 391 4.06 -9.67 -27.63
CA PHE A 391 3.08 -9.15 -28.59
C PHE A 391 2.99 -10.07 -29.81
N ASP A 392 1.77 -10.52 -30.13
CA ASP A 392 1.50 -11.37 -31.30
C ASP A 392 0.78 -10.55 -32.39
N PRO A 393 1.46 -10.20 -33.51
CA PRO A 393 0.87 -9.46 -34.61
C PRO A 393 -0.33 -10.16 -35.28
N GLN A 394 -0.48 -11.49 -35.13
CA GLN A 394 -1.61 -12.23 -35.69
C GLN A 394 -2.93 -11.89 -35.00
N VAL A 395 -2.89 -11.66 -33.69
CA VAL A 395 -4.05 -11.22 -32.90
C VAL A 395 -4.04 -9.71 -32.66
N GLY A 396 -2.92 -9.03 -32.95
CA GLY A 396 -2.77 -7.58 -32.81
C GLY A 396 -2.73 -7.11 -31.36
N TRP A 397 -2.32 -7.99 -30.44
CA TRP A 397 -2.29 -7.72 -29.00
C TRP A 397 -1.25 -8.59 -28.28
N PHE A 398 -1.09 -8.35 -26.98
CA PHE A 398 -0.31 -9.23 -26.13
C PHE A 398 -0.98 -10.60 -25.98
N ARG A 399 -0.18 -11.66 -26.14
CA ARG A 399 -0.62 -13.05 -26.09
C ARG A 399 0.28 -13.84 -25.15
N ALA A 400 -0.32 -14.72 -24.36
CA ALA A 400 0.45 -15.54 -23.45
C ALA A 400 1.44 -16.43 -24.21
N ARG A 401 2.66 -16.54 -23.67
CA ARG A 401 3.68 -17.51 -24.09
C ARG A 401 3.80 -18.64 -23.09
N ASN A 402 4.15 -19.81 -23.60
CA ASN A 402 4.55 -21.00 -22.83
C ASN A 402 6.07 -20.98 -22.57
N GLU A 403 6.53 -21.83 -21.64
CA GLU A 403 7.97 -21.98 -21.29
C GLU A 403 8.86 -22.36 -22.47
N ASP A 404 8.33 -23.12 -23.43
CA ASP A 404 9.05 -23.50 -24.65
C ASP A 404 9.09 -22.38 -25.72
N GLY A 405 8.53 -21.20 -25.42
CA GLY A 405 8.46 -20.05 -26.32
C GLY A 405 7.34 -20.08 -27.33
N THR A 406 6.51 -21.13 -27.34
CA THR A 406 5.30 -21.17 -28.19
C THR A 406 4.21 -20.25 -27.63
N TRP A 407 3.31 -19.79 -28.50
CA TRP A 407 2.13 -19.06 -28.07
C TRP A 407 1.10 -20.00 -27.44
N ALA A 408 0.54 -19.60 -26.30
CA ALA A 408 -0.65 -20.26 -25.75
C ALA A 408 -1.83 -20.12 -26.73
N GLU A 409 -2.77 -21.06 -26.73
CA GLU A 409 -3.97 -20.99 -27.56
C GLU A 409 -4.72 -19.67 -27.31
N TRP A 410 -5.15 -19.00 -28.37
CA TRP A 410 -5.89 -17.74 -28.23
C TRP A 410 -7.33 -18.05 -27.82
N PRO A 411 -7.83 -17.52 -26.69
CA PRO A 411 -9.14 -17.88 -26.18
C PRO A 411 -10.26 -17.28 -27.05
N GLU A 412 -11.45 -17.89 -26.99
CA GLU A 412 -12.62 -17.42 -27.75
C GLU A 412 -13.01 -15.99 -27.37
N LYS A 413 -12.94 -15.62 -26.08
CA LYS A 413 -13.17 -14.23 -25.61
C LYS A 413 -12.02 -13.28 -25.93
N GLY A 414 -10.93 -13.78 -26.52
CA GLY A 414 -9.75 -13.01 -26.87
C GLY A 414 -9.19 -12.20 -25.71
N ARG A 415 -9.10 -10.88 -25.90
CA ARG A 415 -8.49 -9.96 -24.92
C ARG A 415 -9.28 -9.82 -23.61
N LEU A 416 -10.54 -10.27 -23.58
CA LEU A 416 -11.42 -10.21 -22.42
C LEU A 416 -11.43 -11.53 -21.61
N GLU A 417 -10.65 -12.54 -22.01
CA GLU A 417 -10.56 -13.75 -21.19
C GLU A 417 -9.82 -13.45 -19.89
N ASP A 418 -10.56 -13.58 -18.78
CA ASP A 418 -10.02 -13.37 -17.45
C ASP A 418 -8.84 -14.30 -17.17
N SER A 419 -7.81 -13.76 -16.53
CA SER A 419 -6.59 -14.49 -16.12
C SER A 419 -5.80 -15.13 -17.28
N TYR A 420 -6.08 -14.80 -18.55
CA TYR A 420 -5.31 -15.32 -19.70
C TYR A 420 -3.95 -14.63 -19.79
N GLY A 421 -2.91 -15.29 -19.27
CA GLY A 421 -1.57 -14.70 -19.26
C GLY A 421 -1.40 -13.57 -18.25
N THR A 422 -2.41 -13.28 -17.44
CA THR A 422 -2.50 -12.06 -16.63
C THR A 422 -2.84 -12.35 -15.17
N VAL A 423 -2.34 -11.51 -14.26
CA VAL A 423 -2.66 -11.56 -12.83
C VAL A 423 -3.85 -10.66 -12.56
N GLU A 424 -4.92 -11.21 -11.96
CA GLU A 424 -6.11 -10.49 -11.48
C GLU A 424 -6.70 -9.48 -12.50
N SER A 425 -6.62 -9.84 -13.78
CA SER A 425 -7.01 -9.00 -14.89
C SER A 425 -7.14 -9.85 -16.16
N ASN A 426 -7.50 -9.21 -17.27
CA ASN A 426 -7.45 -9.80 -18.61
C ASN A 426 -6.40 -9.10 -19.50
N PRO A 427 -6.08 -9.63 -20.70
CA PRO A 427 -5.14 -8.99 -21.60
C PRO A 427 -5.50 -7.55 -21.99
N TYR A 428 -6.79 -7.20 -22.10
CA TYR A 428 -7.19 -5.83 -22.46
C TYR A 428 -6.82 -4.83 -21.38
N GLN A 429 -6.92 -5.22 -20.11
CA GLN A 429 -6.53 -4.43 -18.95
C GLN A 429 -5.00 -4.33 -18.81
N GLN A 430 -4.33 -5.48 -18.74
CA GLN A 430 -2.88 -5.53 -18.53
C GLN A 430 -2.09 -4.96 -19.71
N GLY A 431 -2.62 -5.11 -20.94
CA GLY A 431 -1.91 -4.75 -22.17
C GLY A 431 -1.56 -3.27 -22.29
N TRP A 432 -2.16 -2.40 -21.48
CA TRP A 432 -1.78 -0.99 -21.46
C TRP A 432 -0.48 -0.75 -20.67
N PHE A 433 -0.05 -1.67 -19.81
CA PHE A 433 1.03 -1.48 -18.82
C PHE A 433 2.43 -1.47 -19.48
N VAL A 434 2.72 -0.40 -20.20
CA VAL A 434 4.06 -0.07 -20.75
C VAL A 434 4.35 1.42 -20.45
N PRO A 435 4.30 1.85 -19.17
CA PRO A 435 4.36 3.27 -18.81
C PRO A 435 5.72 3.92 -19.13
N HIS A 436 6.79 3.13 -19.27
CA HIS A 436 8.14 3.59 -19.59
C HIS A 436 8.40 3.81 -21.08
N ASP A 437 7.62 3.19 -21.98
CA ASP A 437 7.81 3.27 -23.44
C ASP A 437 6.45 3.36 -24.17
N VAL A 438 5.69 4.43 -23.87
CA VAL A 438 4.37 4.66 -24.47
C VAL A 438 4.43 4.78 -25.99
N GLU A 439 5.46 5.45 -26.53
CA GLU A 439 5.68 5.58 -27.98
C GLU A 439 5.91 4.21 -28.63
N GLY A 440 6.82 3.39 -28.06
CA GLY A 440 7.07 2.04 -28.54
C GLY A 440 5.86 1.12 -28.44
N MET A 441 5.01 1.28 -27.42
CA MET A 441 3.72 0.57 -27.32
C MET A 441 2.76 0.97 -28.45
N ILE A 442 2.64 2.27 -28.74
CA ILE A 442 1.77 2.77 -29.80
C ILE A 442 2.19 2.21 -31.16
N ASP A 443 3.49 2.25 -31.47
CA ASP A 443 4.04 1.72 -32.71
C ASP A 443 3.76 0.22 -32.84
N LEU A 444 3.94 -0.53 -31.76
CA LEU A 444 3.70 -1.97 -31.71
C LEU A 444 2.22 -2.31 -31.98
N MET A 445 1.30 -1.50 -31.45
CA MET A 445 -0.15 -1.63 -31.66
C MET A 445 -0.64 -1.10 -33.02
N GLY A 446 0.27 -0.60 -33.86
CA GLY A 446 -0.03 -0.16 -35.22
C GLY A 446 -0.44 1.31 -35.34
N GLY A 447 0.01 2.15 -34.41
CA GLY A 447 -0.08 3.60 -34.48
C GLY A 447 -1.28 4.21 -33.74
N ILE A 448 -1.23 5.53 -33.56
CA ILE A 448 -2.22 6.32 -32.80
C ILE A 448 -3.65 6.13 -33.31
N GLU A 449 -3.84 5.99 -34.62
CA GLU A 449 -5.13 5.80 -35.28
C GLU A 449 -5.85 4.50 -34.86
N LYS A 450 -5.10 3.50 -34.38
CA LYS A 450 -5.66 2.26 -33.81
C LYS A 450 -5.78 2.33 -32.30
N VAL A 451 -4.74 2.84 -31.64
CA VAL A 451 -4.66 2.87 -30.18
C VAL A 451 -5.71 3.78 -29.57
N LEU A 452 -5.91 4.98 -30.10
CA LEU A 452 -6.80 5.96 -29.49
C LEU A 452 -8.28 5.51 -29.49
N PRO A 453 -8.87 5.02 -30.61
CA PRO A 453 -10.23 4.49 -30.58
C PRO A 453 -10.40 3.30 -29.65
N ASP A 454 -9.41 2.40 -29.57
CA ASP A 454 -9.46 1.22 -28.71
C ASP A 454 -9.38 1.61 -27.22
N LEU A 455 -8.53 2.58 -26.88
CA LEU A 455 -8.47 3.14 -25.52
C LEU A 455 -9.76 3.89 -25.15
N ILE A 456 -10.37 4.64 -26.08
CA ILE A 456 -11.69 5.26 -25.84
C ILE A 456 -12.74 4.18 -25.57
N SER A 457 -12.78 3.12 -26.39
CA SER A 457 -13.70 1.99 -26.21
C SER A 457 -13.52 1.31 -24.85
N PHE A 458 -12.27 1.17 -24.38
CA PHE A 458 -11.94 0.62 -23.07
C PHE A 458 -12.62 1.39 -21.94
N PHE A 459 -12.66 2.72 -21.98
CA PHE A 459 -13.33 3.52 -20.96
C PHE A 459 -14.84 3.65 -21.17
N GLU A 460 -15.32 3.74 -22.42
CA GLU A 460 -16.75 3.85 -22.70
C GLU A 460 -17.54 2.58 -22.36
N SER A 461 -16.86 1.45 -22.25
CA SER A 461 -17.45 0.15 -21.91
C SER A 461 -17.56 -0.12 -20.41
N VAL A 462 -17.11 0.80 -19.55
CA VAL A 462 -17.08 0.63 -18.09
C VAL A 462 -18.49 0.67 -17.50
N PRO A 463 -18.90 -0.32 -16.69
CA PRO A 463 -20.22 -0.32 -16.04
C PRO A 463 -20.37 0.85 -15.06
N GLU A 464 -21.59 1.38 -14.92
CA GLU A 464 -21.85 2.61 -14.12
C GLU A 464 -21.34 2.51 -12.67
N ASP A 465 -21.43 1.33 -12.05
CA ASP A 465 -21.01 1.08 -10.67
C ASP A 465 -19.49 1.00 -10.48
N MET A 466 -18.70 0.86 -11.55
CA MET A 466 -17.24 0.70 -11.54
C MET A 466 -16.72 -0.46 -10.68
N MET A 467 -17.58 -1.43 -10.34
CA MET A 467 -17.15 -2.66 -9.69
C MET A 467 -16.30 -3.51 -10.65
N TRP A 468 -15.81 -4.67 -10.18
CA TRP A 468 -15.03 -5.61 -10.98
C TRP A 468 -15.64 -5.89 -12.35
N ASN A 469 -14.87 -5.64 -13.43
CA ASN A 469 -15.34 -5.75 -14.81
C ASN A 469 -14.18 -6.04 -15.78
N ASP A 470 -14.49 -6.26 -17.07
CA ASP A 470 -13.52 -6.67 -18.09
C ASP A 470 -12.83 -5.49 -18.83
N TYR A 471 -13.23 -4.26 -18.55
CA TYR A 471 -12.74 -3.05 -19.20
C TYR A 471 -11.88 -2.24 -18.23
N TYR A 472 -12.01 -0.92 -18.15
CA TYR A 472 -11.35 -0.16 -17.08
C TYR A 472 -11.94 -0.56 -15.72
N ASN A 473 -11.23 -1.44 -15.02
CA ASN A 473 -11.58 -1.97 -13.72
C ASN A 473 -10.86 -1.21 -12.61
N HIS A 474 -11.46 -0.10 -12.15
CA HIS A 474 -10.88 0.70 -11.07
C HIS A 474 -10.83 -0.04 -9.72
N ALA A 475 -11.51 -1.19 -9.58
CA ALA A 475 -11.41 -2.00 -8.38
C ALA A 475 -10.08 -2.76 -8.25
N ASN A 476 -9.17 -2.64 -9.24
CA ASN A 476 -7.86 -3.26 -9.21
C ASN A 476 -6.77 -2.42 -9.92
N GLU A 477 -5.53 -2.62 -9.49
CA GLU A 477 -4.35 -1.81 -9.76
C GLU A 477 -3.78 -1.78 -11.20
N PRO A 478 -3.89 -2.85 -12.03
CA PRO A 478 -3.25 -2.89 -13.34
C PRO A 478 -3.61 -1.73 -14.27
N VAL A 479 -4.80 -1.13 -14.07
CA VAL A 479 -5.33 -0.07 -14.93
C VAL A 479 -5.18 1.33 -14.35
N HIS A 480 -4.64 1.51 -13.14
CA HIS A 480 -4.65 2.81 -12.44
C HIS A 480 -3.92 3.94 -13.18
N PHE A 481 -2.88 3.64 -13.97
CA PHE A 481 -2.16 4.65 -14.75
C PHE A 481 -2.85 4.97 -16.11
N VAL A 482 -3.74 4.10 -16.60
CA VAL A 482 -4.32 4.15 -17.95
C VAL A 482 -5.06 5.47 -18.28
N PRO A 483 -5.79 6.14 -17.35
CA PRO A 483 -6.48 7.40 -17.66
C PRO A 483 -5.51 8.52 -18.08
N TYR A 484 -4.26 8.40 -17.66
CA TYR A 484 -3.20 9.38 -17.94
C TYR A 484 -2.49 9.14 -19.26
N LEU A 485 -2.72 7.98 -19.91
CA LEU A 485 -2.22 7.75 -21.27
C LEU A 485 -2.77 8.76 -22.26
N PHE A 486 -4.00 9.25 -22.08
CA PHE A 486 -4.56 10.28 -22.97
C PHE A 486 -3.73 11.58 -23.03
N ASN A 487 -3.07 11.98 -21.93
CA ASN A 487 -2.10 13.09 -21.94
C ASN A 487 -0.88 12.77 -22.80
N ARG A 488 -0.38 11.53 -22.78
CA ARG A 488 0.75 11.06 -23.61
C ARG A 488 0.36 10.87 -25.09
N LEU A 489 -0.94 10.75 -25.37
CA LEU A 489 -1.50 10.57 -26.71
C LEU A 489 -1.99 11.88 -27.36
N GLY A 490 -1.69 13.05 -26.77
CA GLY A 490 -2.08 14.36 -27.32
C GLY A 490 -3.58 14.65 -27.25
N VAL A 491 -4.31 14.00 -26.33
CA VAL A 491 -5.75 14.20 -26.14
C VAL A 491 -6.11 14.44 -24.66
N PRO A 492 -5.49 15.43 -23.99
CA PRO A 492 -5.56 15.61 -22.54
C PRO A 492 -6.98 15.84 -21.99
N TRP A 493 -7.92 16.31 -22.81
CA TRP A 493 -9.33 16.45 -22.41
C TRP A 493 -9.98 15.11 -22.05
N LEU A 494 -9.46 13.97 -22.56
CA LEU A 494 -9.94 12.64 -22.17
C LEU A 494 -9.38 12.20 -20.81
N THR A 495 -8.13 12.53 -20.46
CA THR A 495 -7.62 12.37 -19.08
C THR A 495 -8.50 13.15 -18.10
N GLN A 496 -8.82 14.40 -18.43
CA GLN A 496 -9.69 15.25 -17.61
C GLN A 496 -11.09 14.66 -17.45
N LYS A 497 -11.72 14.18 -18.54
CA LYS A 497 -13.04 13.53 -18.49
C LYS A 497 -13.02 12.30 -17.58
N TRP A 498 -12.11 11.37 -17.83
CA TRP A 498 -12.16 10.05 -17.19
C TRP A 498 -11.74 10.09 -15.73
N THR A 499 -10.70 10.83 -15.36
CA THR A 499 -10.32 10.98 -13.95
C THR A 499 -11.43 11.60 -13.11
N ARG A 500 -12.19 12.57 -13.66
CA ARG A 500 -13.36 13.16 -13.00
C ARG A 500 -14.49 12.16 -12.82
N GLU A 501 -14.78 11.38 -13.86
CA GLU A 501 -15.80 10.33 -13.77
C GLU A 501 -15.43 9.23 -12.77
N ILE A 502 -14.16 8.81 -12.74
CA ILE A 502 -13.66 7.82 -11.79
C ILE A 502 -13.77 8.35 -10.36
N CYS A 503 -13.26 9.56 -10.09
CA CYS A 503 -13.39 10.20 -8.78
C CYS A 503 -14.86 10.30 -8.32
N ARG A 504 -15.81 10.51 -9.25
CA ARG A 504 -17.24 10.63 -8.96
C ARG A 504 -17.92 9.28 -8.70
N ARG A 505 -17.57 8.25 -9.47
CA ARG A 505 -18.30 6.96 -9.50
C ARG A 505 -17.74 5.93 -8.53
N ALA A 506 -16.41 5.91 -8.36
CA ALA A 506 -15.69 4.89 -7.61
C ALA A 506 -15.48 5.20 -6.12
N TYR A 507 -15.73 6.44 -5.69
CA TYR A 507 -15.49 6.89 -4.32
C TYR A 507 -16.74 7.53 -3.71
N ARG A 508 -17.18 7.03 -2.56
CA ARG A 508 -18.42 7.47 -1.88
C ARG A 508 -18.21 7.54 -0.37
N ASN A 509 -18.93 8.45 0.30
CA ASN A 509 -18.95 8.53 1.76
C ASN A 509 -19.90 7.48 2.35
N ARG A 510 -19.58 6.19 2.17
CA ARG A 510 -20.37 5.03 2.63
C ARG A 510 -19.44 3.91 3.08
N VAL A 511 -20.00 2.92 3.79
CA VAL A 511 -19.23 1.74 4.26
C VAL A 511 -18.67 0.93 3.09
N ASP A 512 -19.44 0.83 2.01
CA ASP A 512 -19.08 0.29 0.69
C ASP A 512 -18.58 1.41 -0.25
N GLY A 513 -17.81 2.36 0.32
CA GLY A 513 -17.43 3.60 -0.34
C GLY A 513 -16.33 3.48 -1.39
N LEU A 514 -15.62 2.35 -1.41
CA LEU A 514 -14.59 2.00 -2.39
C LEU A 514 -15.08 0.82 -3.24
N VAL A 515 -14.77 0.83 -4.52
CA VAL A 515 -15.19 -0.22 -5.48
C VAL A 515 -14.33 -1.49 -5.43
N GLY A 516 -13.18 -1.44 -4.75
CA GLY A 516 -12.24 -2.54 -4.60
C GLY A 516 -11.59 -2.56 -3.22
N ASN A 517 -10.59 -3.41 -3.04
CA ASN A 517 -9.75 -3.41 -1.85
C ASN A 517 -9.01 -2.06 -1.72
N GLU A 518 -8.65 -1.66 -0.50
CA GLU A 518 -7.97 -0.37 -0.28
C GLU A 518 -6.47 -0.44 -0.61
N ASP A 519 -5.91 -1.66 -0.50
CA ASP A 519 -4.53 -2.05 -0.81
C ASP A 519 -3.46 -1.09 -0.27
N VAL A 520 -3.54 -0.89 1.05
CA VAL A 520 -2.51 -0.23 1.86
C VAL A 520 -2.25 1.21 1.39
N GLY A 521 -3.35 1.92 1.14
CA GLY A 521 -3.35 3.31 0.70
C GLY A 521 -3.40 3.48 -0.81
N GLN A 522 -3.24 2.43 -1.63
CA GLN A 522 -3.10 2.58 -3.08
C GLN A 522 -4.34 3.20 -3.74
N MET A 523 -5.54 2.68 -3.46
CA MET A 523 -6.80 3.24 -3.99
C MET A 523 -7.02 4.67 -3.54
N SER A 524 -6.75 4.95 -2.26
CA SER A 524 -6.94 6.28 -1.69
C SER A 524 -5.92 7.28 -2.23
N ALA A 525 -4.68 6.87 -2.46
CA ALA A 525 -3.63 7.73 -3.01
C ALA A 525 -3.90 8.07 -4.48
N TRP A 526 -4.41 7.12 -5.26
CA TRP A 526 -4.89 7.41 -6.62
C TRP A 526 -5.94 8.51 -6.60
N PHE A 527 -6.94 8.41 -5.71
CA PHE A 527 -7.97 9.45 -5.55
C PHE A 527 -7.36 10.78 -5.16
N VAL A 528 -6.52 10.82 -4.12
CA VAL A 528 -5.91 12.06 -3.62
C VAL A 528 -5.15 12.78 -4.72
N LEU A 529 -4.26 12.08 -5.43
CA LEU A 529 -3.49 12.63 -6.55
C LEU A 529 -4.43 13.17 -7.65
N SER A 530 -5.34 12.34 -8.14
CA SER A 530 -6.29 12.72 -9.19
C SER A 530 -7.15 13.93 -8.78
N ALA A 531 -7.62 13.94 -7.54
CA ALA A 531 -8.50 14.97 -7.00
C ALA A 531 -7.82 16.32 -6.83
N VAL A 532 -6.51 16.33 -6.52
CA VAL A 532 -5.75 17.58 -6.49
C VAL A 532 -5.39 18.10 -7.89
N GLY A 533 -5.49 17.24 -8.91
CA GLY A 533 -5.25 17.60 -10.31
C GLY A 533 -3.88 17.16 -10.85
N LEU A 534 -3.18 16.23 -10.19
CA LEU A 534 -1.87 15.73 -10.61
C LEU A 534 -1.75 14.22 -10.39
N HIS A 535 -1.07 13.49 -11.28
CA HIS A 535 -0.75 12.07 -11.02
C HIS A 535 0.56 11.66 -11.70
N GLN A 536 1.35 10.81 -11.04
CA GLN A 536 2.56 10.26 -11.65
C GLN A 536 2.24 8.90 -12.27
N ALA A 537 2.04 8.88 -13.59
CA ALA A 537 1.67 7.65 -14.31
C ALA A 537 2.81 6.64 -14.46
N CYS A 538 4.06 7.09 -14.35
CA CYS A 538 5.27 6.27 -14.48
C CYS A 538 6.26 6.62 -13.35
N PRO A 539 6.16 6.00 -12.16
CA PRO A 539 7.14 6.19 -11.10
C PRO A 539 8.57 5.86 -11.60
N GLY A 540 9.55 6.71 -11.28
CA GLY A 540 10.89 6.71 -11.89
C GLY A 540 11.06 7.71 -13.04
N ASP A 541 9.96 8.19 -13.63
CA ASP A 541 9.89 9.39 -14.47
C ASP A 541 9.46 10.57 -13.58
N LEU A 542 10.19 11.68 -13.61
CA LEU A 542 9.90 12.87 -12.80
C LEU A 542 8.67 13.65 -13.30
N ARG A 543 7.97 13.14 -14.31
CA ARG A 543 6.77 13.73 -14.90
C ARG A 543 5.50 13.41 -14.10
N TYR A 544 4.78 14.46 -13.71
CA TYR A 544 3.43 14.42 -13.17
C TYR A 544 2.43 14.93 -14.22
N GLU A 545 1.46 14.10 -14.55
CA GLU A 545 0.39 14.37 -15.49
C GLU A 545 -0.63 15.33 -14.85
N ILE A 546 -0.97 16.42 -15.55
CA ILE A 546 -2.00 17.35 -15.11
C ILE A 546 -3.36 16.77 -15.49
N THR A 547 -4.29 16.78 -14.55
CA THR A 547 -5.67 16.40 -14.77
C THR A 547 -6.65 17.44 -14.21
N SER A 548 -7.95 17.16 -14.31
CA SER A 548 -9.02 18.04 -13.84
C SER A 548 -9.21 17.92 -12.32
N PRO A 549 -8.93 18.98 -11.54
CA PRO A 549 -9.05 18.94 -10.09
C PRO A 549 -10.50 18.84 -9.62
N VAL A 550 -10.72 18.20 -8.48
CA VAL A 550 -12.02 18.12 -7.79
C VAL A 550 -12.35 19.42 -7.05
N PHE A 551 -11.35 20.15 -6.61
CA PHE A 551 -11.47 21.31 -5.74
C PHE A 551 -11.16 22.63 -6.49
N GLU A 552 -11.68 23.74 -5.96
CA GLU A 552 -11.38 25.09 -6.48
C GLU A 552 -9.89 25.40 -6.26
N GLU A 553 -9.35 25.02 -5.11
CA GLU A 553 -7.96 25.24 -4.76
C GLU A 553 -7.45 24.11 -3.87
N THR A 554 -6.23 23.67 -4.15
CA THR A 554 -5.47 22.75 -3.31
C THR A 554 -4.14 23.39 -2.95
N GLU A 555 -3.71 23.28 -1.71
CA GLU A 555 -2.38 23.61 -1.23
C GLU A 555 -1.72 22.34 -0.66
N ILE A 556 -0.58 21.95 -1.24
CA ILE A 556 0.27 20.86 -0.77
C ILE A 556 1.41 21.49 0.03
N GLN A 557 1.54 21.11 1.29
CA GLN A 557 2.68 21.48 2.13
C GLN A 557 3.86 20.58 1.80
N LEU A 558 4.97 21.18 1.38
CA LEU A 558 6.16 20.46 0.96
C LEU A 558 7.09 20.23 2.15
N ASP A 559 7.88 19.15 2.09
CA ASP A 559 8.82 18.81 3.14
C ASP A 559 10.10 19.65 3.04
N GLY A 560 10.42 20.43 4.07
CA GLY A 560 11.56 21.35 4.06
C GLY A 560 12.94 20.68 3.98
N LYS A 561 13.04 19.35 4.17
CA LYS A 561 14.29 18.61 3.95
C LYS A 561 14.52 18.28 2.48
N TYR A 562 13.44 17.99 1.73
CA TYR A 562 13.53 17.49 0.35
C TYR A 562 13.00 18.47 -0.71
N ALA A 563 12.40 19.59 -0.29
CA ALA A 563 11.85 20.61 -1.17
C ALA A 563 12.50 21.97 -0.92
N THR A 564 12.62 22.76 -1.99
CA THR A 564 13.14 24.15 -1.90
C THR A 564 12.02 25.17 -1.66
N GLY A 565 10.78 24.83 -2.01
CA GLY A 565 9.59 25.61 -1.69
C GLY A 565 8.87 25.11 -0.44
N GLU A 566 8.12 25.98 0.22
CA GLU A 566 7.31 25.60 1.40
C GLU A 566 5.96 24.95 1.04
N ARG A 567 5.40 25.34 -0.11
CA ARG A 567 4.06 24.95 -0.55
C ARG A 567 3.90 25.04 -2.06
N PHE A 568 3.12 24.12 -2.62
CA PHE A 568 2.67 24.14 -4.01
C PHE A 568 1.16 24.26 -4.06
N ARG A 569 0.64 25.20 -4.86
CA ARG A 569 -0.80 25.45 -5.00
C ARG A 569 -1.30 25.09 -6.39
N ILE A 570 -2.47 24.49 -6.45
CA ILE A 570 -3.21 24.23 -7.69
C ILE A 570 -4.54 24.96 -7.58
N LYS A 571 -4.82 25.87 -8.52
CA LYS A 571 -5.99 26.74 -8.49
C LYS A 571 -6.81 26.62 -9.76
N ALA A 572 -8.03 26.11 -9.64
CA ALA A 572 -9.02 26.01 -10.70
C ALA A 572 -9.86 27.29 -10.80
N ILE A 573 -9.57 28.12 -11.80
CA ILE A 573 -10.32 29.34 -12.10
C ILE A 573 -11.58 28.99 -12.89
N LYS A 574 -12.71 29.62 -12.54
CA LYS A 574 -14.04 29.26 -13.05
C LYS A 574 -14.44 27.82 -12.72
N TYR A 575 -13.97 27.31 -11.59
CA TYR A 575 -14.39 26.02 -11.05
C TYR A 575 -15.91 25.90 -10.94
N SER A 576 -16.46 24.80 -11.45
CA SER A 576 -17.82 24.34 -11.18
C SER A 576 -17.93 22.85 -11.53
N GLU A 577 -19.01 22.19 -11.11
CA GLU A 577 -19.27 20.79 -11.47
C GLU A 577 -19.30 20.55 -12.98
N LYS A 578 -19.68 21.56 -13.77
CA LYS A 578 -19.71 21.48 -15.23
C LYS A 578 -18.37 21.81 -15.88
N ASN A 579 -17.58 22.67 -15.25
CA ASN A 579 -16.34 23.16 -15.84
C ASN A 579 -15.19 22.23 -15.46
N ILE A 580 -15.10 21.10 -16.16
CA ILE A 580 -14.06 20.09 -15.91
C ILE A 580 -12.88 20.17 -16.87
N TYR A 581 -12.98 20.96 -17.96
CA TYR A 581 -11.95 20.99 -18.99
C TYR A 581 -11.02 22.19 -18.86
N ILE A 582 -9.72 21.95 -18.87
CA ILE A 582 -8.69 22.98 -18.83
C ILE A 582 -8.65 23.70 -20.18
N GLN A 583 -8.86 25.00 -20.15
CA GLN A 583 -8.84 25.89 -21.31
C GLN A 583 -7.46 26.54 -21.49
N ARG A 584 -6.78 26.83 -20.39
CA ARG A 584 -5.40 27.35 -20.36
C ARG A 584 -4.79 27.09 -18.99
N ALA A 585 -3.47 26.98 -18.94
CA ALA A 585 -2.72 26.84 -17.70
C ALA A 585 -1.60 27.87 -17.61
N SER A 586 -1.20 28.21 -16.39
CA SER A 586 0.03 28.94 -16.13
C SER A 586 0.70 28.42 -14.88
N LEU A 587 2.03 28.26 -14.92
CA LEU A 587 2.85 27.95 -13.76
C LEU A 587 3.59 29.21 -13.33
N ASN A 588 3.36 29.67 -12.10
CA ASN A 588 3.99 30.87 -11.54
C ASN A 588 3.83 32.12 -12.43
N GLY A 589 2.68 32.23 -13.10
CA GLY A 589 2.33 33.34 -14.01
C GLY A 589 2.85 33.19 -15.44
N VAL A 590 3.65 32.16 -15.73
CA VAL A 590 4.13 31.85 -17.09
C VAL A 590 3.16 30.89 -17.77
N PRO A 591 2.71 31.16 -19.03
CA PRO A 591 1.85 30.23 -19.76
C PRO A 591 2.45 28.83 -19.84
N LEU A 592 1.62 27.82 -19.58
CA LEU A 592 1.99 26.41 -19.62
C LEU A 592 1.17 25.73 -20.72
N GLU A 593 1.82 25.43 -21.84
CA GLU A 593 1.18 24.82 -23.02
C GLU A 593 1.18 23.28 -22.99
N ARG A 594 1.87 22.68 -22.02
CA ARG A 594 1.92 21.23 -21.81
C ARG A 594 0.95 20.77 -20.72
N CYS A 595 0.54 19.51 -20.79
CA CYS A 595 -0.37 18.84 -19.85
C CYS A 595 0.34 18.10 -18.71
N TRP A 596 1.56 18.52 -18.33
CA TRP A 596 2.36 17.86 -17.29
C TRP A 596 3.30 18.85 -16.59
N LEU A 597 3.71 18.50 -15.37
CA LEU A 597 4.74 19.17 -14.57
C LEU A 597 5.93 18.24 -14.34
N HIS A 598 7.13 18.80 -14.23
CA HIS A 598 8.28 18.09 -13.70
C HIS A 598 8.26 18.15 -12.16
N TYR A 599 8.76 17.13 -11.48
CA TYR A 599 8.80 17.07 -10.01
C TYR A 599 9.45 18.31 -9.39
N ASP A 600 10.57 18.77 -9.95
CA ASP A 600 11.28 19.97 -9.50
C ASP A 600 10.41 21.24 -9.52
N GLU A 601 9.46 21.34 -10.47
CA GLU A 601 8.53 22.46 -10.56
C GLU A 601 7.49 22.44 -9.45
N ILE A 602 7.19 21.26 -8.92
CA ILE A 602 6.30 21.06 -7.78
C ILE A 602 7.05 21.36 -6.48
N ILE A 603 8.22 20.74 -6.27
CA ILE A 603 9.00 20.89 -5.03
C ILE A 603 9.69 22.25 -4.88
N SER A 604 9.82 23.02 -5.96
CA SER A 604 10.20 24.44 -5.88
C SER A 604 9.09 25.33 -5.32
N GLY A 605 7.88 24.77 -5.15
CA GLY A 605 6.71 25.49 -4.69
C GLY A 605 6.17 26.46 -5.74
N GLY A 606 5.17 27.25 -5.33
CA GLY A 606 4.52 28.23 -6.19
C GLY A 606 3.07 27.86 -6.49
N GLU A 607 2.61 28.17 -7.70
CA GLU A 607 1.20 28.05 -8.08
C GLU A 607 1.00 27.63 -9.54
N LEU A 608 0.29 26.52 -9.75
CA LEU A 608 -0.34 26.14 -11.01
C LEU A 608 -1.76 26.72 -11.05
N ARG A 609 -2.04 27.58 -12.04
CA ARG A 609 -3.39 28.07 -12.31
C ARG A 609 -3.96 27.37 -13.54
N LEU A 610 -5.17 26.86 -13.42
CA LEU A 610 -5.91 26.19 -14.48
C LEU A 610 -7.21 26.97 -14.71
N GLU A 611 -7.40 27.54 -15.90
CA GLU A 611 -8.71 28.11 -16.25
C GLU A 611 -9.61 27.02 -16.82
N MET A 612 -10.74 26.80 -16.18
CA MET A 612 -11.65 25.71 -16.50
C MET A 612 -12.81 26.17 -17.40
N GLY A 613 -13.37 25.24 -18.17
CA GLY A 613 -14.50 25.43 -19.06
C GLY A 613 -15.34 24.16 -19.20
N PRO A 614 -16.58 24.28 -19.71
CA PRO A 614 -17.53 23.17 -19.79
C PRO A 614 -17.30 22.24 -20.99
N GLU A 615 -16.54 22.68 -22.00
CA GLU A 615 -16.26 21.92 -23.22
C GLU A 615 -14.75 21.65 -23.35
N PRO A 616 -14.35 20.53 -23.97
CA PRO A 616 -12.96 20.24 -24.27
C PRO A 616 -12.27 21.38 -25.04
N ASN A 617 -11.07 21.79 -24.60
CA ASN A 617 -10.16 22.56 -25.44
C ASN A 617 -9.21 21.60 -26.14
N THR A 618 -9.40 21.38 -27.45
CA THR A 618 -8.57 20.46 -28.24
C THR A 618 -7.24 21.05 -28.69
N GLY A 619 -6.91 22.27 -28.28
CA GLY A 619 -5.66 22.95 -28.61
C GLY A 619 -4.71 23.20 -27.43
N TRP A 620 -5.09 22.86 -26.20
CA TRP A 620 -4.22 23.01 -25.02
C TRP A 620 -3.64 21.65 -24.61
N GLY A 621 -2.35 21.61 -24.29
CA GLY A 621 -1.71 20.40 -23.77
C GLY A 621 -1.49 19.29 -24.81
N VAL A 622 -1.49 19.64 -26.10
CA VAL A 622 -1.35 18.73 -27.25
C VAL A 622 0.05 18.71 -27.83
#